data_AF-B7JXV6-F1
#
_entry.id   AF-B7JXV6-F1
#
_cell.length_a   1.000
_cell.length_b   1.000
_cell.length_c   1.000
_cell.angle_alpha   90.00
_cell.angle_beta   90.00
_cell.angle_gamma   90.00
#
_symmetry.space_group_name_H-M   'P 1'
#
loop_
_entity.id
_entity.type
_entity.pdbx_description
1 polymer ?
#
loop_
_entity_poly.entity_id
_entity_poly.type
_entity_poly.pdbx_seq_one_letter_code
_entity_poly.pdbx_strand_id
1 'polypeptide(L)' 'MNITKAEIKDMIMQLPIKEIKELINEIEENLEIKDFMQLAETGFQEWDDPEEDIYNNDP' A
#
# COMPACT_ATOMS: atom_id res chain seq x y z
N MET A 1 -19.58 -9.52 -4.07
CA MET A 1 -20.26 -8.91 -2.90
C MET A 1 -19.56 -7.60 -2.60
N ASN A 2 -20.29 -6.49 -2.46
CA ASN A 2 -19.73 -5.24 -1.93
C ASN A 2 -19.89 -5.27 -0.41
N ILE A 3 -18.80 -5.51 0.31
CA ILE A 3 -18.78 -5.44 1.77
C ILE A 3 -18.52 -3.98 2.16
N THR A 4 -19.35 -3.44 3.05
CA THR A 4 -19.22 -2.07 3.57
C THR A 4 -18.22 -2.00 4.71
N LYS A 5 -17.69 -0.81 4.98
CA LYS A 5 -16.79 -0.58 6.13
C LYS A 5 -17.43 -0.94 7.47
N ALA A 6 -18.74 -0.73 7.61
CA ALA A 6 -19.47 -1.08 8.83
C ALA A 6 -19.49 -2.60 9.05
N GLU A 7 -19.78 -3.37 7.99
CA GLU A 7 -19.77 -4.83 8.04
C GLU A 7 -18.37 -5.37 8.35
N ILE A 8 -17.31 -4.80 7.74
CA ILE A 8 -15.92 -5.17 8.05
C ILE A 8 -15.61 -4.93 9.53
N LYS A 9 -16.02 -3.78 10.08
CA LYS A 9 -15.83 -3.47 11.50
C LYS A 9 -16.52 -4.51 12.38
N ASP A 10 -17.76 -4.85 12.08
CA ASP A 10 -18.52 -5.82 12.86
C ASP A 10 -17.89 -7.21 12.80
N MET A 11 -17.37 -7.62 11.64
CA MET A 11 -16.62 -8.88 11.48
C MET A 11 -15.33 -8.91 12.31
N ILE A 12 -14.55 -7.83 12.30
CA ILE A 12 -13.31 -7.74 13.09
C ILE A 12 -13.62 -7.84 14.60
N MET A 13 -14.70 -7.20 15.06
CA MET A 13 -15.08 -7.19 16.47
C MET A 13 -15.57 -8.56 16.99
N GLN A 14 -15.83 -9.53 16.10
CA GLN A 14 -16.15 -10.90 16.48
C GLN A 14 -14.92 -11.79 16.71
N LEU A 15 -13.73 -11.34 16.30
CA LEU A 15 -12.51 -12.11 16.45
C LEU A 15 -12.01 -12.09 17.91
N PRO A 16 -11.24 -13.10 18.34
CA PRO A 16 -10.51 -13.07 19.61
C PRO A 16 -9.58 -11.86 19.69
N ILE A 17 -9.41 -11.30 20.90
CA ILE A 17 -8.55 -10.13 21.13
C ILE A 17 -7.13 -10.32 20.59
N LYS A 18 -6.59 -11.55 20.68
CA LYS A 18 -5.26 -11.87 20.15
C LYS A 18 -5.20 -11.70 18.62
N GLU A 19 -6.19 -12.24 17.91
CA GLU A 19 -6.27 -12.16 16.45
C GLU A 19 -6.53 -10.72 15.98
N ILE A 20 -7.34 -9.94 16.72
CA ILE A 20 -7.51 -8.51 16.43
C ILE A 20 -6.17 -7.77 16.53
N LYS A 21 -5.36 -8.07 17.53
CA LYS A 21 -4.02 -7.45 17.68
C LYS A 21 -3.06 -7.84 16.56
N GLU A 22 -3.07 -9.11 16.16
CA GLU A 22 -2.26 -9.60 15.03
C GLU A 22 -2.69 -8.90 13.73
N LEU A 23 -4.00 -8.79 13.49
CA LEU A 23 -4.54 -8.09 12.31
C LEU A 23 -4.19 -6.60 12.29
N ILE A 24 -4.18 -5.93 13.45
CA ILE A 24 -3.76 -4.52 13.54
C ILE A 24 -2.30 -4.37 13.09
N ASN A 25 -1.40 -5.22 13.61
CA ASN A 25 0.02 -5.17 13.24
C ASN A 25 0.21 -5.39 11.73
N GLU A 26 -0.47 -6.38 11.14
CA GLU A 26 -0.39 -6.65 9.71
C GLU A 26 -0.90 -5.48 8.86
N ILE A 27 -1.97 -4.80 9.30
CA ILE A 27 -2.49 -3.61 8.63
C ILE A 27 -1.47 -2.48 8.68
N GLU A 28 -0.85 -2.24 9.83
CA GLU A 28 0.17 -1.20 10.01
C GLU A 28 1.38 -1.44 9.10
N GLU A 29 1.94 -2.65 9.08
CA GLU A 29 3.06 -3.02 8.20
C GLU A 29 2.73 -2.78 6.72
N ASN A 30 1.53 -3.17 6.28
CA ASN A 30 1.11 -2.97 4.88
C ASN A 30 0.90 -1.49 4.53
N LEU A 31 0.44 -0.67 5.48
CA LEU A 31 0.29 0.77 5.26
C LEU A 31 1.64 1.46 5.16
N GLU A 32 2.60 1.12 6.05
CA GLU A 32 3.95 1.64 5.97
C GLU A 32 4.61 1.32 4.63
N ILE A 33 4.49 0.08 4.17
CA ILE A 33 5.02 -0.35 2.87
C ILE A 33 4.41 0.47 1.71
N LYS A 34 3.11 0.77 1.77
CA LYS A 34 2.44 1.59 0.75
C LYS A 34 2.89 3.04 0.80
N ASP A 35 3.06 3.61 1.99
CA ASP A 35 3.56 4.96 2.16
C ASP A 35 4.99 5.09 1.61
N PHE A 36 5.85 4.11 1.90
CA PHE A 36 7.19 4.03 1.31
C PHE A 36 7.16 3.92 -0.22
N MET A 37 6.27 3.09 -0.78
CA MET A 37 6.11 2.99 -2.23
C MET A 37 5.64 4.31 -2.86
N GLN A 38 4.68 5.01 -2.24
CA GLN A 38 4.22 6.31 -2.72
C GLN A 38 5.33 7.37 -2.68
N LEU A 39 6.15 7.37 -1.62
CA LEU A 39 7.32 8.24 -1.54
C LEU A 39 8.35 7.93 -2.63
N ALA A 40 8.58 6.64 -2.96
CA ALA A 40 9.45 6.25 -4.06
C ALA A 40 8.87 6.69 -5.42
N GLU A 41 7.59 6.46 -5.67
CA GLU A 41 6.91 6.87 -6.91
C GLU A 41 6.99 8.39 -7.13
N THR A 42 6.82 9.19 -6.07
CA THR A 42 6.92 10.65 -6.16
C THR A 42 8.36 11.17 -6.19
N GLY A 43 9.34 10.42 -5.66
CA GLY A 43 10.74 10.82 -5.58
C GLY A 43 11.58 10.50 -6.82
N PHE A 44 11.07 9.70 -7.75
CA PHE A 44 11.76 9.27 -8.97
C PHE A 44 10.94 9.52 -10.25
N GLN A 45 9.98 10.45 -10.23
CA GLN A 45 9.21 10.81 -11.43
C GLN A 45 10.09 11.28 -12.59
N GLU A 46 11.30 11.78 -12.29
CA GLU A 46 12.34 12.17 -13.26
C GLU A 46 12.86 10.97 -14.08
N TRP A 47 12.73 9.73 -13.59
CA TRP A 47 13.11 8.51 -14.34
C TRP A 47 12.05 8.09 -15.37
N ASP A 48 10.82 8.60 -15.24
CA ASP A 48 9.75 8.42 -16.21
C ASP A 48 9.77 9.52 -17.30
N ASP A 49 10.71 10.48 -17.23
CA ASP A 49 10.87 11.53 -18.25
C ASP A 49 11.52 10.93 -19.51
N PRO A 50 10.83 10.95 -20.67
CA PRO A 50 11.39 10.48 -21.93
C PRO A 50 12.66 11.24 -22.37
N GLU A 51 12.89 12.47 -21.89
CA GLU A 51 14.10 13.25 -22.18
C GLU A 51 15.31 12.81 -21.34
N GLU A 52 15.08 12.22 -20.16
CA GLU A 52 16.11 11.66 -19.27
C GLU A 52 16.26 10.14 -19.42
N ASP A 53 15.49 9.52 -20.33
CA ASP A 53 15.55 8.09 -20.65
C ASP A 53 16.85 7.73 -21.41
N ILE A 54 17.92 7.53 -20.64
CA ILE A 54 19.23 7.07 -21.12
C ILE A 54 19.20 5.68 -21.79
N TYR A 55 18.08 4.96 -21.72
CA TYR A 55 17.89 3.66 -22.35
C TYR A 55 17.20 3.73 -23.72
N ASN A 56 16.59 4.87 -24.08
CA ASN A 56 15.97 5.12 -25.39
C ASN A 56 16.94 5.70 -26.45
N ASN A 57 18.23 5.45 -26.31
CA ASN A 57 19.18 5.61 -27.42
C ASN A 57 19.16 4.34 -28.30
N ASP A 58 18.04 4.13 -28.99
CA ASP A 58 18.02 3.24 -30.15
C ASP A 58 18.82 3.92 -31.29
N PRO A 59 19.76 3.21 -31.96
CA PRO A 59 20.58 3.77 -33.06
C PRO A 59 19.80 4.09 -34.34
#